data_AF-A0A537WNT7-F1
#
_entry.id   AF-A0A537WNT7-F1
#
_cell.length_a   1.000
_cell.length_b   1.000
_cell.length_c   1.000
_cell.angle_alpha   90.00
_cell.angle_beta   90.00
_cell.angle_gamma   90.00
#
_symmetry.space_group_name_H-M   'P 1'
#
loop_
_entity.id
_entity.type
_entity.pdbx_description
1 polymer ?
#
loop_
_entity_poly.entity_id
_entity_poly.type
_entity_poly.pdbx_seq_one_letter_code
_entity_poly.pdbx_strand_id
1 'polypeptide(L)' 'MRTNVEIDDGLMRKALNLCGLKTKRAAVEAGLRMLIRVKEQERMLKLAGKVHWEGNLDESRQGRGRRDPRR' A
#
# COMPACT_ATOMS: atom_id res chain seq x y z
N MET A 1 7.46 21.45 7.41
CA MET A 1 8.87 21.78 7.12
C MET A 1 9.00 22.05 5.63
N ARG A 2 9.74 23.08 5.22
CA ARG A 2 10.09 23.33 3.81
C ARG A 2 11.47 22.75 3.56
N THR A 3 11.62 21.92 2.53
CA THR A 3 12.87 21.23 2.19
C THR A 3 13.05 21.29 0.69
N ASN A 4 14.27 21.58 0.25
CA ASN A 4 14.64 21.55 -1.15
C ASN A 4 15.29 20.19 -1.44
N VAL A 5 14.78 19.47 -2.42
CA VAL A 5 15.25 18.14 -2.80
C VAL A 5 15.27 18.08 -4.32
N GLU A 6 16.38 17.62 -4.89
CA GLU A 6 16.48 17.37 -6.32
C GLU A 6 15.81 16.04 -6.66
N ILE A 7 14.90 16.06 -7.64
CA ILE A 7 14.13 14.89 -8.08
C ILE A 7 14.10 14.90 -9.60
N ASP A 8 14.29 13.73 -10.21
CA ASP A 8 14.14 13.57 -11.66
C ASP A 8 12.73 14.00 -12.13
N ASP A 9 12.68 14.87 -13.14
CA ASP A 9 11.41 15.40 -13.65
C ASP A 9 10.61 14.36 -14.43
N GLY A 10 11.26 13.36 -15.03
CA GLY A 10 10.58 12.21 -15.64
C GLY A 10 9.79 11.41 -14.61
N LEU A 11 10.44 11.08 -13.50
CA LEU A 11 9.87 10.37 -12.37
C LEU A 11 8.70 11.15 -11.77
N MET A 12 8.87 12.46 -11.52
CA MET A 12 7.82 13.29 -10.95
C MET A 12 6.60 13.38 -11.87
N ARG A 13 6.78 13.59 -13.17
CA ARG A 13 5.67 13.60 -14.15
C ARG A 13 4.94 12.26 -14.17
N LYS A 14 5.67 11.16 -14.19
CA LYS A 14 5.09 9.82 -14.18
C LYS A 14 4.26 9.58 -12.91
N ALA A 15 4.78 9.99 -11.74
CA ALA A 15 4.06 9.87 -10.48
C ALA A 15 2.78 10.72 -10.45
N LEU A 16 2.83 11.98 -10.91
CA LEU A 16 1.65 12.84 -10.99
C LEU A 16 0.58 12.26 -11.91
N ASN A 17 0.97 11.78 -13.09
CA ASN A 17 0.04 11.22 -14.08
C ASN A 17 -0.59 9.91 -13.61
N LEU A 18 0.21 8.97 -13.11
CA LEU A 18 -0.30 7.66 -12.67
C LEU A 18 -1.15 7.75 -11.40
N CYS A 19 -0.81 8.66 -10.48
CA CYS A 19 -1.55 8.85 -9.24
C CYS A 19 -2.68 9.87 -9.35
N GLY A 20 -2.85 10.55 -10.50
CA GLY A 20 -3.86 11.59 -10.68
C GLY A 20 -3.64 12.83 -9.79
N LEU A 21 -2.39 13.12 -9.42
CA LEU A 21 -2.06 14.18 -8.47
C LEU A 21 -1.67 15.47 -9.19
N LYS A 22 -2.07 16.61 -8.62
CA LYS A 22 -1.89 17.93 -9.24
C LYS A 22 -0.58 18.63 -8.86
N THR A 23 0.06 18.25 -7.76
CA THR A 23 1.22 19.00 -7.22
C THR A 23 2.38 18.08 -6.86
N LYS A 24 3.61 18.55 -7.09
CA LYS A 24 4.84 17.83 -6.71
C LYS A 24 4.83 17.46 -5.22
N ARG A 25 4.35 18.37 -4.35
CA ARG A 25 4.21 18.12 -2.91
C ARG A 25 3.28 16.93 -2.62
N ALA A 26 2.10 16.88 -3.25
CA ALA A 26 1.16 15.78 -3.03
C ALA A 26 1.74 14.43 -3.45
N ALA A 27 2.47 14.39 -4.57
CA ALA A 27 3.15 13.17 -5.02
C ALA A 27 4.24 12.71 -4.04
N VAL A 28 5.06 13.64 -3.55
CA VAL A 28 6.09 13.33 -2.55
C VAL A 28 5.46 12.81 -1.26
N GLU A 29 4.41 13.47 -0.76
CA GLU A 29 3.73 13.05 0.46
C GLU A 29 3.07 11.67 0.32
N ALA A 30 2.41 11.41 -0.81
CA ALA A 30 1.84 10.10 -1.12
C ALA A 30 2.92 9.01 -1.19
N GLY A 31 4.06 9.30 -1.82
CA GLY A 31 5.20 8.38 -1.89
C GLY A 31 5.78 8.04 -0.51
N LEU A 32 5.95 9.04 0.36
CA LEU A 32 6.43 8.83 1.73
C LEU A 32 5.47 7.99 2.57
N ARG A 33 4.15 8.27 2.47
CA ARG A 33 3.13 7.46 3.16
C ARG A 33 3.14 6.01 2.66
N MET A 34 3.28 5.81 1.36
CA MET A 34 3.37 4.46 0.78
C MET A 34 4.62 3.72 1.27
N LEU A 35 5.77 4.40 1.33
CA LEU A 35 7.01 3.80 1.83
C LEU A 35 6.87 3.34 3.29
N ILE A 36 6.28 4.18 4.15
CA ILE A 36 6.01 3.82 5.55
C ILE A 36 5.11 2.58 5.61
N ARG A 37 4.00 2.59 4.88
CA ARG A 37 3.05 1.46 4.85
C ARG A 37 3.72 0.14 4.43
N VAL A 38 4.57 0.17 3.41
CA VAL A 38 5.33 -1.02 2.97
C VAL A 38 6.25 -1.50 4.08
N LYS A 39 6.95 -0.60 4.78
CA LYS A 39 7.84 -0.97 5.88
C LYS A 39 7.10 -1.50 7.11
N GLU A 40 5.91 -1.00 7.40
CA GLU A 40 5.03 -1.55 8.43
C GLU A 40 4.59 -2.97 8.08
N GLN A 41 4.20 -3.21 6.82
CA GLN A 41 3.87 -4.55 6.33
C GLN A 41 5.06 -5.51 6.42
N GLU A 42 6.25 -5.10 5.99
CA GLU A 42 7.48 -5.90 6.15
C GLU A 42 7.76 -6.26 7.61
N ARG A 43 7.52 -5.33 8.54
CA ARG A 43 7.66 -5.60 9.99
C ARG A 43 6.64 -6.62 10.48
N MET A 44 5.38 -6.53 10.04
CA MET A 44 4.37 -7.52 10.38
C MET A 44 4.73 -8.92 9.86
N LEU A 45 5.29 -9.03 8.65
CA LEU A 45 5.73 -10.31 8.11
C LEU A 45 6.81 -10.97 8.98
N LYS A 46 7.63 -10.20 9.70
CA LYS A 46 8.63 -10.75 10.64
C LYS A 46 8.01 -11.42 11.88
N LEU A 47 6.72 -11.21 12.13
CA LEU A 47 5.96 -11.87 13.18
C LEU A 47 5.40 -13.23 12.75
N ALA A 48 5.49 -13.59 11.47
CA ALA A 48 5.04 -14.89 10.97
C ALA A 48 5.73 -16.03 11.75
N GLY A 49 4.92 -16.94 12.30
CA GLY A 49 5.39 -18.05 13.13
C GLY A 49 5.87 -17.68 14.54
N LYS A 50 5.88 -16.40 14.90
CA LYS A 50 6.28 -15.92 16.25
C LYS A 50 5.09 -15.56 17.13
N VAL A 51 3.96 -15.21 16.53
CA VAL A 51 2.73 -14.87 17.24
C VAL A 51 1.75 -16.03 17.16
N HIS A 52 1.09 -16.33 18.27
CA HIS A 52 -0.03 -17.26 18.29
C HIS A 52 -1.23 -16.57 17.65
N TRP A 53 -1.80 -17.19 16.61
CA TRP A 53 -3.01 -16.72 15.97
C TRP A 53 -4.18 -17.54 16.48
N GLU A 54 -5.18 -16.86 17.05
CA GLU A 54 -6.41 -17.48 17.53
C GLU A 54 -7.53 -17.24 16.50
N GLY A 55 -8.10 -18.31 15.95
CA GLY A 55 -9.23 -18.26 15.02
C GLY A 55 -9.42 -19.56 14.24
N ASN A 56 -10.55 -19.68 13.53
CA ASN A 56 -10.81 -20.76 12.58
C ASN A 56 -10.66 -20.25 11.14
N LEU A 57 -9.67 -20.80 10.44
CA LEU A 57 -9.28 -20.35 9.10
C LEU A 57 -10.28 -20.82 8.03
N ASP A 58 -10.93 -21.95 8.27
CA ASP A 58 -11.95 -22.51 7.39
C ASP A 58 -13.25 -21.69 7.46
N GLU A 59 -13.69 -21.34 8.68
CA GLU A 59 -14.83 -20.43 8.89
C GLU A 59 -14.61 -19.07 8.21
N SER A 60 -13.42 -18.48 8.35
CA SER A 60 -13.05 -17.20 7.72
C SER A 60 -13.09 -17.20 6.18
N ARG A 61 -13.09 -18.40 5.57
CA ARG A 61 -13.08 -18.60 4.12
C ARG A 61 -14.45 -18.98 3.56
N GLN A 62 -15.41 -19.32 4.41
CA GLN A 62 -16.78 -19.63 3.97
C GLN A 62 -17.39 -18.38 3.28
N GLY A 63 -17.92 -18.56 2.06
CA GLY A 63 -18.51 -17.48 1.26
C GLY A 63 -17.57 -16.83 0.22
N ARG A 64 -16.25 -17.11 0.25
CA ARG A 64 -15.33 -16.62 -0.80
C ARG A 64 -15.41 -17.41 -2.11
N GLY A 65 -16.07 -18.57 -2.09
CA GLY A 65 -16.30 -19.45 -3.24
C GLY A 65 -17.76 -19.49 -3.68
N ARG A 66 -18.25 -18.40 -4.29
CA ARG A 66 -19.42 -18.44 -5.19
C ARG A 66 -19.41 -17.17 -6.05
N ARG A 67 -18.85 -17.29 -7.26
CA ARG A 67 -19.25 -16.43 -8.37
C ARG A 67 -20.70 -16.81 -8.68
N ASP A 68 -21.63 -15.91 -8.43
CA ASP A 68 -22.94 -15.98 -9.05
C ASP A 68 -22.76 -15.81 -10.57
N PRO A 69 -23.12 -16.78 -11.42
CA PRO A 69 -23.02 -16.65 -12.87
C PRO A 69 -24.16 -15.83 -13.50
N ARG A 70 -25.06 -15.19 -12.72
CA ARG A 70 -26.26 -14.51 -13.22
C ARG A 70 -26.35 -13.00 -12.88
N ARG A 71 -25.25 -12.25 -12.95
CA ARG A 71 -25.27 -10.77 -13.00
C ARG A 71 -24.21 -10.22 -13.93
#